data_AF-A0A380FKU8-F1
#
_entry.id   AF-A0A380FKU8-F1
#
_cell.length_a   1.000
_cell.length_b   1.000
_cell.length_c   1.000
_cell.angle_alpha   90.00
_cell.angle_beta   90.00
_cell.angle_gamma   90.00
#
_symmetry.space_group_name_H-M   'P 1'
#
loop_
_entity.id
_entity.type
_entity.pdbx_description
1 polymer ?
#
loop_
_entity_poly.entity_id
_entity_poly.type
_entity_poly.pdbx_seq_one_letter_code
_entity_poly.pdbx_strand_id
1 'polypeptide(L)'
;MQDQLNLLESYVLRESIRHASEYQSMPSKSNFKHLMEQLKILDDMKIDKENPTDNYLMEVMDNILSDKPKDFIKTGIKSIDNKIMGFEKSQLNVLAGRPSTGKTALALNIMWNIVLKGYPTTFFSLETGGNNIVERFVSSITNIPLHKVKQADGLSDDDTSKVMDAIDQIKKHGNLRIEDTAQITPQDIRETSNDAIR
;
A
#
# COMPACT_ATOMS: atom_id res chain seq x y z
N MET A 1 13.24 -20.23 18.50
CA MET A 1 14.20 -19.15 18.86
C MET A 1 14.92 -19.50 20.14
N GLN A 2 14.20 -19.76 21.24
CA GLN A 2 14.78 -20.40 22.42
C GLN A 2 15.53 -21.69 22.06
N ASP A 3 15.00 -22.48 21.13
CA ASP A 3 15.67 -23.71 20.68
C ASP A 3 16.99 -23.47 19.93
N GLN A 4 17.13 -22.35 19.20
CA GLN A 4 18.38 -22.01 18.48
C GLN A 4 19.45 -21.49 19.44
N LEU A 5 19.05 -20.68 20.43
CA LEU A 5 19.92 -20.24 21.51
C LEU A 5 20.37 -21.43 22.38
N ASN A 6 19.44 -22.28 22.79
CA ASN A 6 19.73 -23.50 23.54
C ASN A 6 20.65 -24.45 22.74
N LEU A 7 20.48 -24.53 21.41
CA LEU A 7 21.34 -25.33 20.53
C LEU A 7 22.75 -24.74 20.45
N LEU A 8 22.87 -23.41 20.30
CA LEU A 8 24.17 -22.73 20.30
C LEU A 8 24.89 -22.90 21.64
N GLU A 9 24.21 -22.67 22.77
CA GLU A 9 24.78 -22.88 24.10
C GLU A 9 25.24 -24.34 24.31
N SER A 10 24.40 -25.30 23.89
CA SER A 10 24.74 -26.73 23.96
C SER A 10 25.91 -27.11 23.06
N TYR A 11 26.07 -26.43 21.92
CA TYR A 11 27.20 -26.61 21.02
C TYR A 11 28.47 -26.02 21.63
N VAL A 12 28.44 -24.77 22.09
CA VAL A 12 29.57 -24.07 22.73
C VAL A 12 30.10 -24.87 23.92
N LEU A 13 29.22 -25.36 24.80
CA LEU A 13 29.61 -26.14 25.97
C LEU A 13 30.28 -27.47 25.58
N ARG A 14 29.71 -28.18 24.60
CA ARG A 14 30.22 -29.48 24.15
C ARG A 14 31.59 -29.36 23.51
N GLU A 15 31.77 -28.38 22.64
CA GLU A 15 33.04 -28.14 21.95
C GLU A 15 34.11 -27.61 22.92
N SER A 16 33.72 -26.78 23.90
CA SER A 16 34.63 -26.32 24.96
C SER A 16 35.17 -27.49 25.78
N ILE A 17 34.30 -28.43 26.17
CA ILE A 17 34.69 -29.66 26.87
C ILE A 17 35.64 -30.49 26.00
N ARG A 18 35.33 -30.66 24.71
CA ARG A 18 36.19 -31.43 23.79
C ARG A 18 37.60 -30.87 23.73
N HIS A 19 37.75 -29.56 23.49
CA HIS A 19 39.06 -28.92 23.41
C HIS A 19 39.82 -28.96 24.74
N ALA A 20 39.12 -28.83 25.88
CA ALA A 20 39.73 -28.98 27.19
C ALA A 20 40.25 -30.41 27.42
N SER A 21 39.50 -31.44 27.01
CA SER A 21 39.94 -32.84 27.08
C SER A 21 41.12 -33.14 26.16
N GLU A 22 41.15 -32.57 24.95
CA GLU A 22 42.29 -32.67 24.02
C GLU A 22 43.57 -32.11 24.66
N TYR A 23 43.48 -30.93 25.29
CA TYR A 23 44.61 -30.35 26.02
C TYR A 23 45.08 -31.23 27.20
N GLN A 24 44.14 -31.79 27.98
CA GLN A 24 44.49 -32.67 29.11
C GLN A 24 45.24 -33.92 28.67
N SER A 25 44.93 -34.45 27.48
CA SER A 25 45.60 -35.65 26.94
C SER A 25 47.07 -35.40 26.59
N MET A 26 47.42 -34.17 26.18
CA MET A 26 48.78 -33.79 25.78
C MET A 26 49.13 -32.37 26.25
N PRO A 27 49.43 -32.15 27.54
CA PRO A 27 49.68 -30.82 28.06
C PRO A 27 51.00 -30.23 27.53
N SER A 28 50.92 -29.09 26.84
CA SER A 28 52.09 -28.33 26.40
C SER A 28 51.75 -26.85 26.26
N LYS A 29 52.77 -25.97 26.26
CA LYS A 29 52.56 -24.53 26.06
C LYS A 29 51.95 -24.20 24.70
N SER A 30 52.24 -25.01 23.68
CA SER A 30 51.63 -24.89 22.35
C SER A 30 50.16 -25.27 22.38
N ASN A 31 49.84 -26.41 22.99
CA ASN A 31 48.46 -26.90 23.08
C ASN A 31 47.59 -26.03 23.98
N PHE A 32 48.18 -25.42 25.02
CA PHE A 32 47.50 -24.42 25.83
C PHE A 32 47.10 -23.18 25.02
N LYS A 33 47.99 -22.67 24.16
CA LYS A 33 47.66 -21.55 23.25
C LYS A 33 46.55 -21.93 22.29
N HIS A 34 46.62 -23.14 21.72
CA HIS A 34 45.58 -23.64 20.82
C HIS A 34 44.22 -23.74 21.51
N LEU A 35 44.18 -24.30 22.73
CA LEU A 35 42.97 -24.33 23.55
C LEU A 35 42.38 -22.92 23.76
N MET A 36 43.22 -21.97 24.17
CA MET A 36 42.77 -20.59 24.42
C MET A 36 42.20 -19.93 23.15
N GLU A 37 42.78 -20.22 21.99
CA GLU A 37 42.30 -19.72 20.70
C GLU A 37 40.94 -20.34 20.33
N GLN A 38 40.78 -21.66 20.49
CA GLN A 38 39.50 -22.33 20.23
C GLN A 38 38.39 -21.87 21.18
N LEU A 39 38.69 -21.73 22.48
CA LEU A 39 37.72 -21.23 23.46
C LEU A 39 37.28 -19.80 23.15
N LYS A 40 38.20 -18.94 22.66
CA LYS A 40 37.87 -17.58 22.26
C LYS A 40 36.91 -17.55 21.06
N ILE A 41 37.15 -18.39 20.06
CA ILE A 41 36.25 -18.51 18.90
C ILE A 41 34.85 -18.91 19.34
N LEU A 42 34.75 -19.88 20.26
CA LEU A 42 33.46 -20.35 20.80
C LEU A 42 32.74 -19.29 21.63
N ASP A 43 33.48 -18.48 22.40
CA ASP A 43 32.93 -17.36 23.20
C ASP A 43 32.41 -16.21 22.32
N ASP A 44 33.07 -15.96 21.18
CA ASP A 44 32.68 -14.93 20.22
C ASP A 44 31.48 -15.34 19.34
N MET A 45 31.03 -16.61 19.37
CA MET A 45 29.87 -17.06 18.59
C MET A 45 28.57 -16.45 19.14
N LYS A 46 27.98 -15.53 18.38
CA LYS A 46 26.66 -14.94 18.65
C LYS A 46 25.69 -15.26 17.53
N ILE A 47 24.42 -15.45 17.89
CA ILE A 47 23.33 -15.34 16.92
C ILE A 47 23.06 -13.84 16.77
N ASP A 48 23.66 -13.21 15.76
CA ASP A 48 23.27 -11.86 15.35
C ASP A 48 21.88 -11.95 14.75
N LYS A 49 20.90 -11.45 15.50
CA LYS A 49 19.58 -11.19 14.96
C LYS A 49 19.70 -9.87 14.21
N GLU A 50 19.78 -9.92 12.87
CA GLU A 50 19.63 -8.73 12.06
C GLU A 50 18.42 -7.93 12.59
N ASN A 51 18.67 -6.67 12.95
CA ASN A 51 17.58 -5.81 13.35
C ASN A 51 16.77 -5.55 12.08
N PRO A 52 15.49 -5.96 12.01
CA PRO A 52 14.68 -5.76 10.80
C PRO A 52 14.56 -4.28 10.43
N THR A 53 14.81 -3.38 11.39
CA THR A 53 14.86 -1.93 11.18
C THR A 53 16.00 -1.51 10.25
N ASP A 54 17.13 -2.21 10.26
CA ASP A 54 18.32 -1.82 9.50
C ASP A 54 18.03 -1.82 8.00
N ASN A 55 17.22 -2.76 7.53
CA ASN A 55 16.76 -2.81 6.14
C ASN A 55 15.90 -1.57 5.76
N TYR A 56 14.99 -1.15 6.64
CA TYR A 56 14.17 0.04 6.39
C TYR A 56 15.00 1.33 6.43
N LEU A 57 16.02 1.40 7.29
CA LEU A 57 16.92 2.55 7.36
C LEU A 57 17.72 2.70 6.07
N MET A 58 18.21 1.60 5.50
CA MET A 58 18.89 1.62 4.20
C MET A 58 17.94 2.09 3.09
N GLU A 59 16.71 1.57 3.05
CA GLU A 59 15.71 2.00 2.06
C GLU A 59 15.37 3.51 2.16
N VAL A 60 15.24 4.03 3.38
CA VAL A 60 15.00 5.47 3.59
C VAL A 60 16.20 6.31 3.12
N MET A 61 17.42 5.87 3.43
CA MET A 61 18.63 6.56 2.97
C MET A 61 18.74 6.56 1.45
N ASP A 62 18.49 5.42 0.80
CA ASP A 62 18.49 5.31 -0.65
C ASP A 62 17.45 6.25 -1.29
N ASN A 63 16.24 6.32 -0.71
CA ASN A 63 15.21 7.22 -1.20
C ASN A 63 15.60 8.71 -1.05
N ILE A 64 16.24 9.09 0.06
CA ILE A 64 16.71 10.48 0.30
C ILE A 64 17.85 10.86 -0.64
N LEU A 65 18.77 9.93 -0.88
CA LEU A 65 19.94 10.15 -1.73
C LEU A 65 19.61 10.03 -3.23
N SER A 66 18.50 9.37 -3.57
CA SER A 66 18.00 9.36 -4.93
C SER A 66 17.33 10.69 -5.28
N ASP A 67 17.73 11.30 -6.40
CA ASP A 67 17.01 12.44 -7.00
C ASP A 67 15.65 12.04 -7.61
N LYS A 68 15.11 10.86 -7.25
CA LYS A 68 13.82 10.38 -7.73
C LYS A 68 12.74 10.83 -6.76
N PRO A 69 11.84 11.74 -7.17
CA PRO A 69 10.74 12.13 -6.31
C PRO A 69 9.83 10.93 -6.05
N LYS A 70 9.43 10.78 -4.78
CA LYS A 70 8.44 9.78 -4.37
C LYS A 70 7.15 9.97 -5.17
N ASP A 71 6.59 8.88 -5.68
CA ASP A 71 5.36 8.89 -6.47
C ASP A 71 4.14 9.05 -5.55
N PHE A 72 3.40 10.14 -5.74
CA PHE A 72 2.17 10.45 -5.00
C PHE A 72 1.00 10.55 -5.97
N ILE A 73 -0.09 9.85 -5.66
CA ILE A 73 -1.32 9.91 -6.44
C ILE A 73 -2.05 11.20 -6.07
N LYS A 74 -1.98 12.21 -6.94
CA LYS A 74 -2.61 13.52 -6.69
C LYS A 74 -4.14 13.43 -6.73
N THR A 75 -4.80 14.20 -5.86
CA THR A 75 -6.26 14.29 -5.81
C THR A 75 -6.85 15.07 -6.99
N GLY A 76 -6.03 15.89 -7.66
CA GLY A 76 -6.47 16.81 -8.71
C GLY A 76 -6.98 18.15 -8.15
N ILE A 77 -7.03 18.30 -6.83
CA ILE A 77 -7.45 19.52 -6.16
C ILE A 77 -6.22 20.18 -5.55
N LYS A 78 -5.69 21.20 -6.23
CA LYS A 78 -4.41 21.86 -5.88
C LYS A 78 -4.33 22.30 -4.41
N SER A 79 -5.41 22.81 -3.84
CA SER A 79 -5.45 23.24 -2.43
C SER A 79 -5.32 22.09 -1.43
N ILE A 80 -5.77 20.88 -1.79
CA ILE A 80 -5.61 19.65 -1.00
C ILE A 80 -4.23 19.08 -1.24
N ASP A 81 -3.81 18.94 -2.50
CA ASP A 81 -2.50 18.37 -2.87
C ASP A 81 -1.34 19.19 -2.29
N ASN A 82 -1.47 20.51 -2.15
CA ASN A 82 -0.46 21.34 -1.48
C ASN A 82 -0.34 21.07 0.02
N LYS A 83 -1.39 20.55 0.66
CA LYS A 83 -1.42 20.25 2.10
C LYS A 83 -0.99 18.83 2.42
N ILE A 84 -1.42 17.86 1.61
CA ILE A 84 -1.19 16.43 1.87
C ILE A 84 -0.21 15.78 0.88
N MET A 85 0.27 16.50 -0.13
CA MET A 85 1.13 16.00 -1.21
C MET A 85 0.50 14.94 -2.13
N GLY A 86 -0.71 14.47 -1.85
CA GLY A 86 -1.43 13.43 -2.58
C GLY A 86 -1.61 12.19 -1.70
N PHE A 87 -1.97 11.07 -2.31
CA PHE A 87 -2.08 9.78 -1.64
C PHE A 87 -0.81 8.95 -1.85
N GLU A 88 -0.37 8.31 -0.78
CA GLU A 88 0.73 7.35 -0.82
C GLU A 88 0.21 5.91 -0.89
N LYS A 89 1.01 5.01 -1.48
CA LYS A 89 0.74 3.57 -1.40
C LYS A 89 0.73 3.11 0.07
N SER A 90 -0.10 2.11 0.37
CA SER A 90 -0.25 1.53 1.71
C SER A 90 -0.86 2.46 2.78
N GLN A 91 -1.43 3.62 2.40
CA GLN A 91 -2.17 4.49 3.32
C GLN A 91 -3.69 4.29 3.22
N LEU A 92 -4.36 4.37 4.38
CA LEU A 92 -5.81 4.49 4.48
C LEU A 92 -6.19 5.96 4.68
N ASN A 93 -6.82 6.55 3.67
CA ASN A 93 -7.31 7.93 3.71
C ASN A 93 -8.82 7.95 3.99
N VAL A 94 -9.26 8.74 4.97
CA VAL A 94 -10.67 8.80 5.39
C VAL A 94 -11.28 10.16 5.08
N LEU A 95 -12.32 10.18 4.24
CA LEU A 95 -13.14 11.37 3.98
C LEU A 95 -14.44 11.31 4.80
N ALA A 96 -14.50 12.10 5.87
CA ALA A 96 -15.65 12.17 6.76
C ALA A 96 -16.33 13.55 6.73
N GLY A 97 -17.61 13.60 7.10
CA GLY A 97 -18.43 14.80 7.04
C GLY A 97 -19.91 14.51 7.25
N ARG A 98 -20.71 15.53 7.57
CA ARG A 98 -22.15 15.38 7.83
C ARG A 98 -22.92 14.99 6.56
N PRO A 99 -24.11 14.37 6.65
CA PRO A 99 -24.99 14.21 5.49
C PRO A 99 -25.16 15.55 4.74
N SER A 100 -25.28 15.48 3.41
CA SER A 100 -25.46 16.65 2.53
C SER A 100 -24.30 17.64 2.42
N THR A 101 -23.14 17.39 3.01
CA THR A 101 -21.94 18.27 2.86
C THR A 101 -21.13 18.01 1.59
N GLY A 102 -21.61 17.19 0.67
CA GLY A 102 -20.93 16.93 -0.61
C GLY A 102 -19.83 15.87 -0.60
N LYS A 103 -19.73 15.01 0.44
CA LYS A 103 -18.71 13.94 0.51
C LYS A 103 -18.61 13.07 -0.74
N THR A 104 -19.75 12.55 -1.21
CA THR A 104 -19.81 11.71 -2.41
C THR A 104 -19.38 12.47 -3.65
N ALA A 105 -19.82 13.73 -3.79
CA ALA A 105 -19.42 14.57 -4.92
C ALA A 105 -17.90 14.83 -4.94
N LEU A 106 -17.31 15.10 -3.77
CA LEU A 106 -15.86 15.27 -3.63
C LEU A 106 -15.11 13.97 -3.96
N ALA A 107 -15.57 12.83 -3.42
CA ALA A 107 -14.97 11.53 -3.70
C ALA A 107 -14.98 11.19 -5.21
N LEU A 108 -16.10 11.44 -5.89
CA LEU A 108 -16.22 11.22 -7.33
C LEU A 108 -15.30 12.14 -8.13
N ASN A 109 -15.14 13.41 -7.73
CA ASN A 109 -14.21 14.32 -8.41
C ASN A 109 -12.76 13.88 -8.25
N ILE A 110 -12.35 13.46 -7.04
CA ILE A 110 -11.02 12.93 -6.78
C ILE A 110 -10.78 11.67 -7.63
N MET A 111 -11.74 10.74 -7.60
CA MET A 111 -11.70 9.52 -8.41
C MET A 111 -11.50 9.81 -9.89
N TRP A 112 -12.25 10.76 -10.46
CA TRP A 112 -12.13 11.09 -11.87
C TRP A 112 -10.75 11.61 -12.24
N ASN A 113 -10.20 12.51 -11.42
CA ASN A 113 -8.85 13.03 -11.63
C ASN A 113 -7.79 11.92 -11.61
N ILE A 114 -7.94 10.95 -10.70
CA ILE A 114 -7.04 9.79 -10.60
C ILE A 114 -7.16 8.90 -11.84
N VAL A 115 -8.38 8.63 -12.31
CA VAL A 115 -8.65 7.84 -13.53
C VAL A 115 -8.06 8.51 -14.78
N LEU A 116 -8.18 9.83 -14.90
CA LEU A 116 -7.60 10.60 -16.01
C LEU A 116 -6.06 10.54 -16.04
N LYS A 117 -5.42 10.26 -14.90
CA LYS A 117 -3.97 10.01 -14.80
C LYS A 117 -3.57 8.58 -15.13
N GLY A 118 -4.54 7.71 -15.44
CA GLY A 118 -4.31 6.32 -15.86
C GLY A 118 -4.30 5.30 -14.73
N TYR A 119 -4.55 5.72 -13.48
CA TYR A 119 -4.57 4.80 -12.35
C TYR A 119 -5.87 3.97 -12.30
N PRO A 120 -5.79 2.64 -12.17
CA PRO A 120 -6.96 1.80 -11.93
C PRO A 120 -7.67 2.20 -10.64
N THR A 121 -8.98 2.38 -10.73
CA THR A 121 -9.79 2.89 -9.62
C THR A 121 -11.14 2.18 -9.55
N THR A 122 -11.47 1.67 -8.37
CA THR A 122 -12.75 1.02 -8.09
C THR A 122 -13.53 1.83 -7.05
N PHE A 123 -14.80 2.11 -7.33
CA PHE A 123 -15.73 2.75 -6.40
C PHE A 123 -16.74 1.74 -5.88
N PHE A 124 -16.62 1.40 -4.59
CA PHE A 124 -17.57 0.55 -3.89
C PHE A 124 -18.69 1.41 -3.31
N SER A 125 -19.90 1.28 -3.85
CA SER A 125 -21.07 2.05 -3.43
C SER A 125 -22.00 1.20 -2.57
N LEU A 126 -22.04 1.47 -1.26
CA LEU A 126 -22.82 0.67 -0.30
C LEU A 126 -24.20 1.24 0.03
N GLU A 127 -24.43 2.51 -0.28
CA GLU A 127 -25.65 3.23 0.11
C GLU A 127 -26.52 3.58 -1.11
N THR A 128 -25.91 3.72 -2.28
CA THR A 128 -26.55 4.25 -3.50
C THR A 128 -26.26 3.31 -4.67
N GLY A 129 -27.26 2.96 -5.48
CA GLY A 129 -27.06 2.10 -6.65
C GLY A 129 -26.12 2.71 -7.70
N GLY A 130 -25.46 1.87 -8.50
CA GLY A 130 -24.44 2.24 -9.47
C GLY A 130 -24.93 3.26 -10.50
N ASN A 131 -26.17 3.13 -10.99
CA ASN A 131 -26.78 4.08 -11.92
C ASN A 131 -26.78 5.51 -11.38
N ASN A 132 -27.16 5.69 -10.10
CA ASN A 132 -27.17 7.00 -9.45
C ASN A 132 -25.75 7.58 -9.29
N ILE A 133 -24.73 6.72 -9.14
CA ILE A 133 -23.34 7.15 -9.10
C ILE A 133 -22.89 7.61 -10.49
N VAL A 134 -23.20 6.85 -11.54
CA VAL A 134 -22.87 7.20 -12.93
C VAL A 134 -23.53 8.52 -13.34
N GLU A 135 -24.81 8.74 -13.00
CA GLU A 135 -25.51 10.01 -13.28
C GLU A 135 -24.82 11.21 -12.61
N ARG A 136 -24.39 11.05 -11.35
CA ARG A 136 -23.60 12.07 -10.64
C ARG A 136 -22.25 12.31 -11.31
N PHE A 137 -21.63 11.25 -11.81
CA PHE A 137 -20.36 11.31 -12.50
C PHE A 137 -20.48 12.08 -13.82
N VAL A 138 -21.47 11.74 -14.65
CA VAL A 138 -21.78 12.44 -15.91
C VAL A 138 -22.11 13.91 -15.64
N SER A 139 -22.95 14.20 -14.64
CA SER A 139 -23.25 15.58 -14.23
C SER A 139 -21.98 16.35 -13.83
N SER A 140 -21.05 15.71 -13.11
CA SER A 140 -19.78 16.32 -12.69
C SER A 140 -18.82 16.58 -13.85
N ILE A 141 -18.82 15.74 -14.89
CA ILE A 141 -17.96 15.88 -16.08
C ILE A 141 -18.51 16.95 -17.02
N THR A 142 -19.81 16.90 -17.29
CA THR A 142 -20.49 17.77 -18.27
C THR A 142 -20.86 19.14 -17.73
N ASN A 143 -20.86 19.30 -16.39
CA ASN A 143 -21.40 20.46 -15.68
C ASN A 143 -22.90 20.70 -15.95
N ILE A 144 -23.64 19.67 -16.38
CA ILE A 144 -25.09 19.71 -16.54
C ILE A 144 -25.74 19.43 -15.17
N PRO A 145 -26.80 20.18 -14.78
CA PRO A 145 -27.49 19.94 -13.52
C PRO A 145 -27.98 18.50 -13.38
N LEU A 146 -27.68 17.87 -12.23
CA LEU A 146 -28.01 16.46 -11.97
C LEU A 146 -29.49 16.12 -12.18
N HIS A 147 -30.42 17.03 -11.87
CA HIS A 147 -31.85 16.78 -12.08
C HIS A 147 -32.20 16.60 -13.56
N LYS A 148 -31.55 17.35 -14.47
CA LYS A 148 -31.75 17.21 -15.91
C LYS A 148 -31.22 15.86 -16.42
N VAL A 149 -30.04 15.47 -15.94
CA VAL A 149 -29.43 14.17 -16.27
C VAL A 149 -30.32 13.02 -15.77
N LYS A 150 -30.84 13.13 -14.55
CA LYS A 150 -31.70 12.09 -13.92
C LYS A 150 -33.07 11.95 -14.56
N GLN A 151 -33.72 13.07 -14.87
CA GLN A 151 -35.09 13.08 -15.38
C GLN A 151 -35.16 13.01 -16.90
N ALA A 152 -34.00 13.14 -17.59
CA ALA A 152 -33.90 13.29 -19.03
C ALA A 152 -34.83 14.40 -19.56
N ASP A 153 -35.02 15.46 -18.76
CA ASP A 153 -35.93 16.57 -19.06
C ASP A 153 -35.17 17.89 -19.21
N GLY A 154 -35.62 18.70 -20.16
CA GLY A 154 -35.02 20.01 -20.47
C GLY A 154 -33.56 19.95 -20.92
N LEU A 155 -33.12 18.82 -21.51
CA LEU A 155 -31.83 18.70 -22.18
C LEU A 155 -31.94 19.25 -23.60
N SER A 156 -31.03 20.15 -23.96
CA SER A 156 -30.87 20.58 -25.35
C SER A 156 -30.14 19.51 -26.19
N ASP A 157 -30.11 19.67 -27.51
CA ASP A 157 -29.31 18.79 -28.39
C ASP A 157 -27.80 18.87 -28.03
N ASP A 158 -27.31 20.06 -27.66
CA ASP A 158 -25.94 20.28 -27.18
C ASP A 158 -25.68 19.56 -25.84
N ASP A 159 -26.61 19.62 -24.90
CA ASP A 159 -26.50 18.89 -23.63
C ASP A 159 -26.46 17.38 -23.86
N THR A 160 -27.30 16.88 -24.76
CA THR A 160 -27.33 15.47 -25.14
C THR A 160 -26.00 15.03 -25.74
N SER A 161 -25.42 15.85 -26.64
CA SER A 161 -24.10 15.58 -27.21
C SER A 161 -23.01 15.51 -26.14
N LYS A 162 -22.98 16.46 -25.19
CA LYS A 162 -22.01 16.46 -24.08
C LYS A 162 -22.15 15.23 -23.19
N VAL A 163 -23.38 14.77 -22.94
CA VAL A 163 -23.63 13.54 -22.17
C VAL A 163 -23.07 12.33 -22.91
N MET A 164 -23.30 12.21 -24.21
CA MET A 164 -22.75 11.13 -25.02
C MET A 164 -21.22 11.14 -25.01
N ASP A 165 -20.60 12.31 -25.19
CA ASP A 165 -19.14 12.47 -25.15
C ASP A 165 -18.56 12.08 -23.78
N ALA A 166 -19.22 12.46 -22.69
CA ALA A 166 -18.80 12.08 -21.34
C ALA A 166 -18.91 10.57 -21.11
N ILE A 167 -19.98 9.92 -21.59
CA ILE A 167 -20.14 8.46 -21.52
C ILE A 167 -19.02 7.77 -22.30
N ASP A 168 -18.70 8.25 -23.50
CA ASP A 168 -17.61 7.70 -24.31
C ASP A 168 -16.25 7.92 -23.68
N GLN A 169 -16.04 9.07 -23.02
CA GLN A 169 -14.84 9.33 -22.24
C GLN A 169 -14.71 8.34 -21.09
N ILE A 170 -15.78 8.13 -20.31
CA ILE A 170 -15.81 7.15 -19.22
C ILE A 170 -15.48 5.75 -19.75
N LYS A 171 -16.10 5.31 -20.85
CA LYS A 171 -15.85 4.00 -21.47
C LYS A 171 -14.40 3.83 -21.94
N LYS A 172 -13.78 4.88 -22.49
CA LYS A 172 -12.36 4.86 -22.90
C LYS A 172 -11.44 4.61 -21.71
N HIS A 173 -11.79 5.12 -20.53
CA HIS A 173 -11.08 4.84 -19.29
C HIS A 173 -11.58 3.53 -18.67
N GLY A 174 -11.31 2.40 -19.34
CA GLY A 174 -11.71 1.05 -18.90
C GLY A 174 -11.15 0.59 -17.54
N ASN A 175 -10.31 1.42 -16.91
CA ASN A 175 -9.73 1.20 -15.59
C ASN A 175 -10.62 1.74 -14.45
N LEU A 176 -11.78 2.33 -14.76
CA LEU A 176 -12.78 2.75 -13.78
C LEU A 176 -13.82 1.65 -13.57
N ARG A 177 -14.01 1.21 -12.32
CA ARG A 177 -15.03 0.23 -11.93
C ARG A 177 -15.97 0.81 -10.88
N ILE A 178 -17.25 0.50 -10.99
CA ILE A 178 -18.28 0.82 -9.99
C ILE A 178 -18.90 -0.49 -9.55
N GLU A 179 -18.81 -0.79 -8.27
CA GLU A 179 -19.33 -2.01 -7.65
C GLU A 179 -20.42 -1.60 -6.65
N ASP A 180 -21.67 -2.02 -6.87
CA ASP A 180 -22.84 -1.67 -6.04
C ASP A 180 -23.51 -2.90 -5.38
N THR A 181 -22.77 -4.01 -5.30
CA THR A 181 -23.22 -5.26 -4.67
C THR A 181 -23.67 -5.02 -3.22
N ALA A 182 -24.89 -5.44 -2.91
CA ALA A 182 -25.44 -5.38 -1.57
C ALA A 182 -24.62 -6.30 -0.64
N GLN A 183 -24.19 -5.75 0.51
CA GLN A 183 -23.43 -6.45 1.56
C GLN A 183 -22.03 -6.95 1.12
N ILE A 184 -21.11 -6.01 0.89
CA ILE A 184 -19.70 -6.34 0.66
C ILE A 184 -18.93 -6.49 1.99
N THR A 185 -18.04 -7.47 2.07
CA THR A 185 -17.09 -7.62 3.18
C THR A 185 -15.71 -7.01 2.83
N PRO A 186 -14.86 -6.72 3.83
CA PRO A 186 -13.48 -6.31 3.56
C PRO A 186 -12.68 -7.33 2.72
N GLN A 187 -13.02 -8.62 2.82
CA GLN A 187 -12.39 -9.66 2.00
C GLN A 187 -12.79 -9.52 0.54
N ASP A 188 -14.08 -9.32 0.25
CA ASP A 188 -14.57 -9.13 -1.12
C ASP A 188 -13.96 -7.87 -1.78
N ILE A 189 -13.80 -6.78 -1.01
CA ILE A 189 -13.10 -5.57 -1.46
C ILE A 189 -11.67 -5.92 -1.87
N ARG A 190 -10.96 -6.73 -1.07
CA ARG A 190 -9.58 -7.13 -1.34
C ARG A 190 -9.48 -7.99 -2.61
N GLU A 191 -10.35 -8.97 -2.76
CA GLU A 191 -10.39 -9.86 -3.93
C GLU A 191 -10.68 -9.06 -5.20
N THR A 192 -11.74 -8.25 -5.19
CA THR A 192 -12.12 -7.39 -6.32
C THR A 192 -11.01 -6.39 -6.70
N SER A 193 -10.33 -5.82 -5.70
CA SER A 193 -9.22 -4.88 -5.94
C SER A 193 -8.00 -5.56 -6.57
N ASN A 194 -7.71 -6.82 -6.21
CA ASN A 194 -6.62 -7.59 -6.82
C ASN A 194 -6.92 -7.95 -8.28
N ASP A 195 -8.16 -8.32 -8.58
CA ASP A 195 -8.58 -8.62 -9.95
C ASP A 195 -8.60 -7.39 -10.86
N ALA A 196 -8.84 -6.20 -10.30
CA ALA A 196 -8.81 -4.94 -11.06
C ALA A 196 -7.40 -4.50 -11.50
N ILE A 197 -6.33 -5.09 -10.93
CA ILE A 197 -4.92 -4.76 -11.24
C ILE A 197 -4.31 -5.78 -12.23
N ARG A 198 -4.98 -6.91 -12.46
CA ARG A 198 -4.56 -7.96 -13.41
C ARG A 198 -4.98 -7.64 -14.84
#